data_AF-A0A973UYZ0-F1
#
_entry.id   AF-A0A973UYZ0-F1
#
_cell.length_a   1.000
_cell.length_b   1.000
_cell.length_c   1.000
_cell.angle_alpha   90.00
_cell.angle_beta   90.00
_cell.angle_gamma   90.00
#
_symmetry.space_group_name_H-M   'P 1'
#
loop_
_entity.id
_entity.type
_entity.pdbx_description
1 polymer ?
#
loop_
_entity_poly.entity_id
_entity_poly.type
_entity_poly.pdbx_seq_one_letter_code
_entity_poly.pdbx_strand_id
1 'polypeptide(L)' 'MSITTIKVDSELRDRLAAIAAKSGRTLGQQIAYLLDLVEHADRWKAEARIIERFKATNPEAYEAMIPPAIPFGDVR' A
#
# COMPACT_ATOMS: atom_id res chain seq x y z
N MET A 1 -10.63 8.26 -22.26
CA MET A 1 -11.11 7.94 -20.90
C MET A 1 -12.64 7.86 -20.96
N SER A 2 -13.21 6.72 -20.57
CA SER A 2 -14.67 6.61 -20.37
C SER A 2 -15.02 7.07 -18.96
N ILE A 3 -16.06 7.89 -18.84
CA ILE A 3 -16.58 8.35 -17.55
C ILE A 3 -17.81 7.51 -17.24
N THR A 4 -17.87 6.99 -16.02
CA THR A 4 -19.01 6.21 -15.53
C THR A 4 -19.49 6.79 -14.21
N THR A 5 -20.75 6.53 -13.87
CA THR A 5 -21.35 7.00 -12.61
C THR A 5 -21.71 5.80 -11.76
N ILE A 6 -21.35 5.86 -10.48
CA ILE A 6 -21.71 4.86 -9.47
C ILE A 6 -22.68 5.49 -8.47
N LYS A 7 -23.67 4.71 -8.03
CA LYS A 7 -24.55 5.12 -6.92
C LYS A 7 -23.91 4.69 -5.61
N VAL A 8 -23.87 5.61 -4.66
CA VAL A 8 -23.42 5.39 -3.28
C VAL A 8 -24.36 6.14 -2.34
N ASP A 9 -24.37 5.77 -1.07
CA ASP A 9 -25.10 6.52 -0.05
C ASP A 9 -24.59 7.96 0.05
N SER A 10 -25.50 8.90 0.36
CA SER A 10 -25.18 10.33 0.45
C SER A 10 -24.11 10.61 1.49
N GLU A 11 -24.18 9.95 2.65
CA GLU A 11 -23.17 10.08 3.71
C GLU A 11 -21.79 9.66 3.23
N LEU A 12 -21.70 8.53 2.51
CA LEU A 12 -20.44 8.03 1.97
C LEU A 12 -19.85 8.99 0.94
N ARG A 13 -20.69 9.49 0.03
CA ARG A 13 -20.28 10.51 -0.96
C ARG A 13 -19.69 11.73 -0.27
N ASP A 14 -20.35 12.24 0.77
CA ASP A 14 -19.95 13.48 1.44
C ASP A 14 -18.64 13.29 2.22
N ARG A 15 -18.46 12.13 2.86
CA ARG A 15 -17.19 11.75 3.49
C ARG A 15 -16.06 11.64 2.47
N LEU A 16 -16.31 11.00 1.33
CA LEU A 16 -15.32 10.91 0.24
C LEU A 16 -14.97 12.30 -0.32
N ALA A 17 -15.96 13.18 -0.48
CA ALA A 17 -15.75 14.55 -0.94
C ALA A 17 -14.88 15.36 0.02
N ALA A 18 -15.14 15.24 1.33
CA ALA A 18 -14.33 15.91 2.36
C ALA A 18 -12.88 15.42 2.34
N ILE A 19 -12.65 14.12 2.20
CA ILE A 19 -11.30 13.53 2.13
C ILE A 19 -10.58 13.98 0.85
N ALA A 20 -11.27 13.97 -0.29
CA ALA A 20 -10.72 14.42 -1.56
C ALA A 20 -10.31 15.90 -1.50
N ALA A 21 -11.19 16.76 -0.95
CA ALA A 21 -10.92 18.18 -0.76
C ALA A 21 -9.71 18.43 0.14
N LYS A 22 -9.63 17.73 1.29
CA LYS A 22 -8.48 17.82 2.21
C LYS A 22 -7.15 17.43 1.54
N SER A 23 -7.21 16.52 0.56
CA SER A 23 -6.03 16.01 -0.14
C SER A 23 -5.72 16.77 -1.44
N GLY A 24 -6.50 17.81 -1.79
CA GLY A 24 -6.37 18.53 -3.06
C GLY A 24 -6.67 17.67 -4.29
N ARG A 25 -7.47 16.61 -4.15
CA ARG A 25 -7.83 15.68 -5.24
C ARG A 25 -9.29 15.85 -5.65
N THR A 26 -9.59 15.51 -6.89
CA THR A 26 -10.98 15.26 -7.31
C THR A 26 -11.49 13.96 -6.69
N LEU A 27 -12.82 13.78 -6.62
CA LEU A 27 -13.42 12.56 -6.07
C LEU A 27 -12.92 11.29 -6.78
N GLY A 28 -12.86 11.32 -8.12
CA GLY A 28 -12.38 10.20 -8.94
C GLY A 28 -10.91 9.88 -8.69
N GLN A 29 -10.05 10.90 -8.57
CA GLN A 29 -8.64 10.72 -8.22
C GLN A 29 -8.46 10.16 -6.81
N GLN A 30 -9.29 10.58 -5.86
CA GLN A 30 -9.25 10.06 -4.49
C GLN A 30 -9.68 8.58 -4.45
N ILE A 31 -10.68 8.19 -5.23
CA ILE A 31 -11.09 6.78 -5.36
C ILE A 31 -9.96 5.95 -5.97
N ALA A 32 -9.34 6.41 -7.06
CA ALA A 32 -8.20 5.72 -7.67
C ALA A 32 -7.05 5.54 -6.68
N TYR A 33 -6.69 6.60 -5.95
CA TYR A 33 -5.65 6.54 -4.92
C TYR A 33 -5.97 5.52 -3.81
N LEU A 34 -7.22 5.47 -3.34
CA LEU A 34 -7.63 4.50 -2.32
C LEU A 34 -7.58 3.06 -2.85
N LEU A 35 -7.91 2.84 -4.12
CA LEU A 35 -7.78 1.53 -4.76
C LEU A 35 -6.32 1.11 -4.86
N ASP A 36 -5.44 2.01 -5.30
CA ASP A 36 -4.00 1.75 -5.37
C ASP A 36 -3.46 1.32 -3.99
N LEU A 37 -3.85 2.01 -2.92
CA LEU A 37 -3.46 1.65 -1.55
C LEU A 37 -3.91 0.25 -1.14
N VAL A 38 -5.13 -0.14 -1.50
CA VAL A 38 -5.65 -1.49 -1.19
C VAL A 38 -4.89 -2.55 -2.00
N GLU A 39 -4.68 -2.32 -3.29
CA GLU A 39 -3.92 -3.23 -4.16
C GLU A 39 -2.47 -3.40 -3.69
N HIS A 40 -1.83 -2.31 -3.25
CA HIS A 40 -0.50 -2.36 -2.67
C HIS A 40 -0.47 -3.09 -1.33
N ALA A 41 -1.46 -2.87 -0.46
CA ALA A 41 -1.54 -3.57 0.83
C ALA A 41 -1.70 -5.09 0.64
N ASP A 42 -2.50 -5.51 -0.34
CA ASP A 42 -2.69 -6.93 -0.63
C ASP A 42 -1.44 -7.56 -1.26
N ARG A 43 -0.71 -6.82 -2.11
CA ARG A 43 0.61 -7.23 -2.60
C ARG A 43 1.61 -7.39 -1.47
N TRP A 44 1.74 -6.42 -0.58
CA TRP A 44 2.66 -6.52 0.56
C TRP A 44 2.32 -7.68 1.49
N LYS A 45 1.02 -7.96 1.74
CA LYS A 45 0.60 -9.15 2.49
C LYS A 45 0.95 -10.45 1.76
N ALA A 46 0.82 -10.49 0.44
CA ALA A 46 1.19 -11.66 -0.36
C ALA A 46 2.71 -11.89 -0.34
N GLU A 47 3.51 -10.83 -0.53
CA GLU A 47 4.97 -10.87 -0.47
C GLU A 47 5.46 -11.28 0.92
N ALA A 48 4.88 -10.73 1.99
CA ALA A 48 5.20 -11.13 3.36
C ALA A 48 5.02 -12.64 3.59
N ARG A 49 3.92 -13.22 3.08
CA ARG A 49 3.68 -14.67 3.14
C ARG A 49 4.68 -15.49 2.33
N ILE A 50 5.09 -14.99 1.16
CA ILE A 50 6.13 -15.65 0.34
C ILE A 50 7.47 -15.62 1.08
N ILE A 51 7.83 -14.49 1.67
CA ILE A 51 9.05 -14.34 2.47
C ILE A 51 9.02 -15.26 3.68
N GLU A 52 7.94 -15.30 4.45
CA GLU A 52 7.79 -16.22 5.60
C GLU A 52 7.92 -17.68 5.18
N ARG A 53 7.27 -18.07 4.07
CA ARG A 53 7.39 -19.43 3.54
C ARG A 53 8.82 -19.74 3.11
N PHE A 54 9.47 -18.80 2.43
CA PHE A 54 10.87 -18.93 2.02
C PHE A 54 11.79 -19.10 3.23
N LYS A 55 11.65 -18.27 4.27
CA LYS A 55 12.36 -18.40 5.56
C LYS A 55 12.19 -19.79 6.17
N ALA A 56 10.96 -20.30 6.19
CA ALA A 56 10.66 -21.60 6.77
C ALA A 56 11.28 -22.77 5.96
N THR A 57 11.35 -22.64 4.63
CA THR A 57 11.88 -23.71 3.76
C THR A 57 13.38 -23.67 3.53
N ASN A 58 14.00 -22.48 3.60
CA ASN A 58 15.43 -22.27 3.33
C ASN A 58 15.99 -21.15 4.23
N PRO A 59 16.15 -21.40 5.54
CA PRO A 59 16.59 -20.39 6.49
C PRO A 59 18.01 -19.87 6.19
N GLU A 60 18.95 -20.75 5.84
CA GLU A 60 20.34 -20.39 5.54
C GLU A 60 20.45 -19.47 4.32
N ALA A 61 19.68 -19.75 3.26
CA ALA A 61 19.67 -18.92 2.05
C ALA A 61 19.02 -17.55 2.30
N TYR A 62 18.02 -17.49 3.20
CA TYR A 62 17.42 -16.23 3.60
C TYR A 62 18.38 -15.37 4.43
N GLU A 63 19.11 -15.95 5.38
CA GLU A 63 20.11 -15.23 6.17
C GLU A 63 21.23 -14.65 5.29
N ALA A 64 21.66 -15.37 4.26
CA ALA A 64 22.65 -14.88 3.29
C ALA A 64 22.14 -13.72 2.41
N MET A 65 20.82 -13.56 2.24
CA MET A 65 20.20 -12.46 1.49
C MET A 65 20.01 -11.19 2.32
N ILE A 66 20.09 -11.27 3.65
CA ILE A 66 20.01 -10.08 4.51
C ILE A 66 21.35 -9.34 4.35
N PRO A 67 21.38 -8.14 3.75
CA PRO A 67 22.62 -7.38 3.67
C PRO A 67 23.13 -7.14 5.10
N PRO A 68 24.45 -7.20 5.33
CA PRO A 68 25.01 -6.95 6.64
C PRO A 68 24.50 -5.59 7.13
N ALA A 69 24.06 -5.54 8.39
CA ALA A 69 23.60 -4.30 9.01
C ALA A 69 24.67 -3.24 8.81
N ILE A 70 24.38 -2.20 8.03
CA ILE A 70 25.29 -1.07 7.88
C ILE A 70 25.33 -0.42 9.26
N PRO A 71 26.47 -0.42 9.95
CA PRO A 71 26.57 0.32 11.19
C PRO A 71 26.31 1.78 10.83
N PHE A 72 25.23 2.36 11.35
CA PHE A 72 25.05 3.80 11.35
C PHE A 72 26.19 4.33 12.22
N GLY A 73 27.34 4.60 11.61
CA GLY A 73 28.42 5.31 12.26
C GLY A 73 27.88 6.65 12.73
N ASP A 74 28.15 6.98 13.99
CA ASP A 74 27.80 8.24 14.62
C ASP A 74 28.04 9.40 13.65
N VAL A 75 26.95 9.93 13.08
CA VAL A 75 26.97 11.18 12.35
C VAL A 75 27.13 12.26 13.41
N ARG A 76 28.40 12.62 13.67
CA ARG A 76 28.77 13.80 14.48
C ARG A 76 28.48 15.08 13.73
#